data_AF-A0A1I7T144-F1
#
_entry.id   AF-A0A1I7T144-F1
#
_cell.length_a   1.000
_cell.length_b   1.000
_cell.length_c   1.000
_cell.angle_alpha   90.00
_cell.angle_beta   90.00
_cell.angle_gamma   90.00
#
_symmetry.space_group_name_H-M   'P 1'
#
loop_
_entity.id
_entity.type
_entity.pdbx_description
1 polymer ?
#
loop_
_entity_poly.entity_id
_entity_poly.type
_entity_poly.pdbx_seq_one_letter_code
_entity_poly.pdbx_strand_id
1 'polypeptide(L)'
;MDRHRGRRGRHRDERNGESSSEESSDGEHERHDDHDYDGRRSPSYSDRGRNDYSSDSDRSDDEHFSDGSENDDYHDHRNDGSRDNSPRRADDYYDRRGRSESPGREYTPERDESPEYRDRYNYDVTIEEAQRDEIRNLKRKLEESRKETRLRDIDNEELKRGKRRYNSEIRHLEDELYQKNLDIADLKHKHKKAEDAQRDLYEDNDDLTGVAHHYYSARETEIKKRKKIEHDLEKEKKKNRDLNARIKEIENGEKYFEAVEKERQRADNYRKMMLSMMQQLENDNKEKNGGTPPRWKTCEICALEYSDSGDKTPRFLSCGHTVCSSCIEKLATNNEIRCPFDRTYTSLENSDITKLPKNYSVLHM
;
A
#
# COMPACT_ATOMS: atom_id res chain seq x y z
N MET A 1 21.07 -27.87 -47.58
CA MET A 1 19.98 -28.39 -48.41
C MET A 1 19.62 -29.75 -47.86
N ASP A 2 18.47 -29.90 -47.22
CA ASP A 2 17.54 -30.96 -47.62
C ASP A 2 16.19 -30.78 -46.93
N ARG A 3 15.16 -31.04 -47.73
CA ARG A 3 13.78 -30.61 -47.54
C ARG A 3 12.95 -31.72 -46.89
N HIS A 4 11.97 -31.25 -46.13
CA HIS A 4 10.72 -31.91 -45.75
C HIS A 4 10.09 -32.85 -46.78
N ARG A 5 9.42 -33.90 -46.27
CA ARG A 5 7.97 -34.26 -46.37
C ARG A 5 7.81 -35.70 -45.86
N GLY A 6 6.73 -36.17 -45.22
CA GLY A 6 5.39 -35.67 -44.90
C GLY A 6 4.68 -36.75 -44.04
N ARG A 7 3.84 -36.36 -43.09
CA ARG A 7 2.36 -36.47 -43.10
C ARG A 7 1.72 -37.83 -42.68
N ARG A 8 0.93 -37.68 -41.60
CA ARG A 8 -0.45 -38.18 -41.33
C ARG A 8 -0.64 -39.56 -40.69
N GLY A 9 -1.45 -39.55 -39.61
CA GLY A 9 -2.25 -40.68 -39.15
C GLY A 9 -2.78 -40.47 -37.72
N ARG A 10 -3.98 -39.93 -37.58
CA ARG A 10 -4.77 -40.00 -36.33
C ARG A 10 -5.42 -41.39 -36.26
N HIS A 11 -5.45 -42.04 -35.09
CA HIS A 11 -6.64 -42.75 -34.61
C HIS A 11 -6.58 -42.98 -33.10
N ARG A 12 -7.80 -42.99 -32.55
CA ARG A 12 -8.29 -43.04 -31.17
C ARG A 12 -8.48 -44.50 -30.76
N ASP A 13 -8.41 -44.80 -29.46
CA ASP A 13 -9.18 -45.83 -28.68
C ASP A 13 -8.53 -45.91 -27.28
N GLU A 14 -9.18 -45.47 -26.20
CA GLU A 14 -10.23 -46.08 -25.37
C GLU A 14 -9.74 -47.17 -24.36
N ARG A 15 -9.93 -46.82 -23.07
CA ARG A 15 -10.39 -47.63 -21.90
C ARG A 15 -9.49 -48.68 -21.22
N ASN A 16 -9.27 -48.46 -19.91
CA ASN A 16 -9.81 -49.23 -18.74
C ASN A 16 -8.94 -48.93 -17.50
N GLY A 17 -9.50 -48.44 -16.38
CA GLY A 17 -9.95 -49.24 -15.21
C GLY A 17 -8.95 -49.00 -14.05
N GLU A 18 -9.24 -48.92 -12.75
CA GLU A 18 -10.38 -49.24 -11.87
C GLU A 18 -10.19 -48.50 -10.52
N SER A 19 -11.29 -48.31 -9.77
CA SER A 19 -11.47 -48.38 -8.27
C SER A 19 -10.67 -47.41 -7.35
N SER A 20 -11.18 -46.85 -6.24
CA SER A 20 -12.34 -47.14 -5.37
C SER A 20 -12.46 -46.08 -4.23
N SER A 21 -13.67 -45.96 -3.64
CA SER A 21 -14.04 -45.58 -2.24
C SER A 21 -13.65 -44.19 -1.68
N GLU A 22 -14.40 -43.45 -0.85
CA GLU A 22 -15.66 -43.58 -0.09
C GLU A 22 -15.97 -42.20 0.58
N GLU A 23 -17.25 -41.89 0.83
CA GLU A 23 -17.88 -41.13 1.97
C GLU A 23 -17.41 -39.68 2.32
N SER A 24 -18.19 -38.58 2.31
CA SER A 24 -19.53 -38.19 2.83
C SER A 24 -19.66 -37.99 4.37
N SER A 25 -19.66 -36.72 4.82
CA SER A 25 -20.45 -36.08 5.92
C SER A 25 -19.76 -34.76 6.30
N ASP A 26 -20.29 -33.55 6.06
CA ASP A 26 -21.51 -32.87 6.54
C ASP A 26 -21.63 -32.72 8.06
N GLY A 27 -21.47 -31.47 8.51
CA GLY A 27 -22.07 -30.92 9.73
C GLY A 27 -21.11 -30.70 10.89
N GLU A 28 -20.80 -29.43 11.19
CA GLU A 28 -21.17 -28.81 12.47
C GLU A 28 -20.79 -27.33 12.50
N HIS A 29 -21.79 -26.52 12.82
CA HIS A 29 -21.78 -25.07 12.84
C HIS A 29 -22.06 -24.68 14.29
N GLU A 30 -21.01 -24.44 15.08
CA GLU A 30 -21.16 -23.91 16.43
C GLU A 30 -20.71 -22.46 16.49
N ARG A 31 -21.71 -21.61 16.77
CA ARG A 31 -21.58 -20.22 17.14
C ARG A 31 -21.14 -20.17 18.59
N HIS A 32 -20.13 -19.37 18.88
CA HIS A 32 -19.86 -18.88 20.22
C HIS A 32 -19.65 -17.36 20.14
N ASP A 33 -20.74 -16.64 20.42
CA ASP A 33 -20.70 -15.31 20.98
C ASP A 33 -20.38 -15.44 22.47
N ASP A 34 -19.41 -14.68 22.96
CA ASP A 34 -19.32 -14.15 24.34
C ASP A 34 -17.98 -13.41 24.50
N HIS A 35 -18.03 -12.09 24.73
CA HIS A 35 -17.56 -11.50 25.99
C HIS A 35 -17.58 -9.97 25.98
N ASP A 36 -18.37 -9.43 26.91
CA ASP A 36 -18.29 -8.11 27.49
C ASP A 36 -16.88 -7.77 28.03
N TYR A 37 -16.44 -6.52 27.85
CA TYR A 37 -15.61 -5.87 28.85
C TYR A 37 -15.90 -4.37 28.97
N ASP A 38 -16.14 -4.00 30.21
CA ASP A 38 -16.62 -2.72 30.72
C ASP A 38 -15.48 -1.69 30.92
N GLY A 39 -15.82 -0.40 30.88
CA GLY A 39 -15.27 0.55 31.87
C GLY A 39 -14.02 1.41 31.57
N ARG A 40 -14.29 2.66 31.15
CA ARG A 40 -13.74 3.95 31.65
C ARG A 40 -12.22 4.24 31.65
N ARG A 41 -11.84 5.34 30.97
CA ARG A 41 -11.17 6.54 31.56
C ARG A 41 -11.02 7.67 30.53
N SER A 42 -11.57 8.84 30.84
CA SER A 42 -11.24 10.13 30.20
C SER A 42 -9.82 10.59 30.60
N PRO A 43 -9.24 11.54 29.85
CA PRO A 43 -9.10 12.87 30.45
C PRO A 43 -9.38 14.06 29.51
N SER A 44 -9.95 15.08 30.14
CA SER A 44 -10.08 16.47 29.75
C SER A 44 -8.75 17.16 29.45
N TYR A 45 -8.70 18.06 28.47
CA TYR A 45 -8.05 19.37 28.60
C TYR A 45 -8.74 20.39 27.69
N SER A 46 -9.35 21.38 28.33
CA SER A 46 -9.69 22.67 27.78
C SER A 46 -8.58 23.64 28.15
N ASP A 47 -8.03 24.39 27.19
CA ASP A 47 -7.46 25.69 27.49
C ASP A 47 -7.75 26.69 26.37
N ARG A 48 -8.23 27.86 26.78
CA ARG A 48 -8.60 29.02 25.96
C ARG A 48 -7.69 30.16 26.38
N GLY A 49 -7.13 30.92 25.44
CA GLY A 49 -6.75 32.30 25.76
C GLY A 49 -5.84 33.05 24.79
N ARG A 50 -6.46 34.03 24.10
CA ARG A 50 -6.01 35.41 23.78
C ARG A 50 -4.83 35.56 22.78
N ASN A 51 -4.97 36.17 21.60
CA ASN A 51 -5.31 37.57 21.21
C ASN A 51 -4.47 38.68 21.87
N ASP A 52 -3.61 39.32 21.07
CA ASP A 52 -3.18 40.73 21.04
C ASP A 52 -2.53 40.94 19.64
N TYR A 53 -3.11 41.62 18.64
CA TYR A 53 -3.28 43.07 18.39
C TYR A 53 -2.02 43.95 18.53
N SER A 54 -1.43 44.35 17.38
CA SER A 54 -0.94 45.70 17.03
C SER A 54 -0.47 45.68 15.56
N SER A 55 -1.22 46.18 14.56
CA SER A 55 -1.31 47.56 14.01
C SER A 55 0.02 48.29 13.75
N ASP A 56 0.29 48.57 12.47
CA ASP A 56 0.57 49.89 11.86
C ASP A 56 0.80 49.69 10.33
N SER A 57 -0.16 49.96 9.43
CA SER A 57 -0.48 51.22 8.73
C SER A 57 0.70 52.09 8.28
N ASP A 58 0.87 52.18 6.94
CA ASP A 58 1.11 53.46 6.29
C ASP A 58 0.42 53.53 4.92
N ARG A 59 -0.27 54.65 4.72
CA ARG A 59 -1.10 55.08 3.59
C ARG A 59 -0.38 56.17 2.81
N SER A 60 -0.67 56.24 1.51
CA SER A 60 -0.83 57.49 0.74
C SER A 60 -1.09 57.09 -0.73
N ASP A 61 -1.91 57.72 -1.56
CA ASP A 61 -3.00 58.68 -1.47
C ASP A 61 -3.67 58.68 -2.87
N ASP A 62 -5.00 58.73 -2.87
CA ASP A 62 -5.91 59.50 -3.74
C ASP A 62 -5.48 59.99 -5.14
N GLU A 63 -6.36 59.80 -6.14
CA GLU A 63 -7.15 60.91 -6.74
C GLU A 63 -8.42 60.40 -7.48
N HIS A 64 -9.46 61.23 -7.36
CA HIS A 64 -10.83 61.15 -7.88
C HIS A 64 -10.97 61.20 -9.42
N PHE A 65 -12.09 60.71 -9.97
CA PHE A 65 -13.15 61.56 -10.57
C PHE A 65 -14.39 60.74 -10.99
N SER A 66 -15.55 61.31 -10.68
CA SER A 66 -16.93 60.80 -10.82
C SER A 66 -17.53 61.07 -12.20
N ASP A 67 -18.54 60.28 -12.62
CA ASP A 67 -19.85 60.65 -13.25
C ASP A 67 -20.51 59.34 -13.75
N GLY A 68 -21.78 58.95 -13.60
CA GLY A 68 -23.01 59.67 -13.27
C GLY A 68 -23.92 59.83 -14.52
N SER A 69 -24.79 58.85 -14.78
CA SER A 69 -26.07 58.95 -15.55
C SER A 69 -26.60 57.52 -15.80
N GLU A 70 -27.66 57.03 -15.16
CA GLU A 70 -29.10 57.38 -15.24
C GLU A 70 -29.73 57.23 -16.65
N ASN A 71 -30.76 56.37 -16.69
CA ASN A 71 -31.93 56.35 -17.59
C ASN A 71 -31.71 55.71 -18.99
N ASP A 72 -32.57 54.85 -19.56
CA ASP A 72 -33.97 54.50 -19.30
C ASP A 72 -34.30 53.08 -19.79
N ASP A 73 -35.11 52.38 -19.00
CA ASP A 73 -35.94 51.24 -19.39
C ASP A 73 -37.04 51.68 -20.38
N TYR A 74 -37.15 51.03 -21.54
CA TYR A 74 -38.40 50.97 -22.28
C TYR A 74 -38.65 49.56 -22.82
N HIS A 75 -39.42 48.80 -22.05
CA HIS A 75 -40.31 47.78 -22.58
C HIS A 75 -41.49 48.46 -23.28
N ASP A 76 -41.81 48.09 -24.52
CA ASP A 76 -43.21 48.04 -24.94
C ASP A 76 -43.49 46.87 -25.89
N HIS A 77 -44.38 46.00 -25.43
CA HIS A 77 -45.08 44.97 -26.18
C HIS A 77 -46.53 45.40 -26.25
N ARG A 78 -47.10 45.54 -27.46
CA ARG A 78 -48.42 45.03 -27.93
C ARG A 78 -48.78 45.72 -29.25
N ASN A 79 -49.07 45.01 -30.35
CA ASN A 79 -50.17 44.08 -30.66
C ASN A 79 -51.44 44.78 -31.14
N ASP A 80 -52.06 44.17 -32.17
CA ASP A 80 -53.38 44.46 -32.79
C ASP A 80 -53.42 45.71 -33.68
N GLY A 81 -53.79 45.72 -34.97
CA GLY A 81 -54.41 44.73 -35.85
C GLY A 81 -55.37 45.48 -36.78
N SER A 82 -55.64 44.87 -37.93
CA SER A 82 -56.76 45.13 -38.84
C SER A 82 -57.08 46.59 -39.24
N ARG A 83 -56.83 46.91 -40.52
CA ARG A 83 -57.89 47.45 -41.39
C ARG A 83 -57.49 47.49 -42.87
N ASP A 84 -58.37 46.91 -43.67
CA ASP A 84 -58.55 47.07 -45.10
C ASP A 84 -58.40 48.51 -45.58
N ASN A 85 -57.80 48.69 -46.77
CA ASN A 85 -58.36 49.48 -47.87
C ASN A 85 -57.37 49.57 -49.06
N SER A 86 -57.69 48.84 -50.14
CA SER A 86 -57.41 49.29 -51.52
C SER A 86 -58.65 50.03 -52.05
N PRO A 87 -58.63 50.65 -53.24
CA PRO A 87 -57.80 51.75 -53.74
C PRO A 87 -58.67 53.00 -54.01
N ARG A 88 -58.16 54.23 -53.79
CA ARG A 88 -58.91 55.45 -54.13
C ARG A 88 -58.52 55.99 -55.51
N ARG A 89 -59.46 55.83 -56.45
CA ARG A 89 -59.67 56.71 -57.59
C ARG A 89 -59.81 58.17 -57.13
N ALA A 90 -59.25 59.09 -57.88
CA ALA A 90 -59.66 60.50 -57.88
C ALA A 90 -59.84 60.91 -59.34
N ASP A 91 -61.09 60.86 -59.77
CA ASP A 91 -61.57 61.53 -60.96
C ASP A 91 -61.82 63.02 -60.62
N ASP A 92 -61.58 63.86 -61.62
CA ASP A 92 -62.54 64.86 -62.12
C ASP A 92 -62.53 66.37 -61.71
N TYR A 93 -62.39 67.19 -62.79
CA TYR A 93 -62.95 68.52 -63.11
C TYR A 93 -62.31 69.79 -62.49
N TYR A 94 -62.11 70.93 -63.19
CA TYR A 94 -62.87 71.59 -64.27
C TYR A 94 -62.02 72.61 -65.09
N ASP A 95 -62.33 72.76 -66.39
CA ASP A 95 -62.55 74.01 -67.19
C ASP A 95 -61.43 75.10 -67.33
N ARG A 96 -61.31 75.93 -68.39
CA ARG A 96 -61.98 76.16 -69.70
C ARG A 96 -61.26 77.31 -70.44
N ARG A 97 -61.58 77.44 -71.74
CA ARG A 97 -61.47 78.58 -72.71
C ARG A 97 -60.36 78.33 -73.75
N GLY A 98 -60.67 78.08 -75.03
CA GLY A 98 -61.62 78.78 -75.92
C GLY A 98 -60.91 80.02 -76.49
N ARG A 99 -60.74 80.25 -77.79
CA ARG A 99 -61.68 80.13 -78.91
C ARG A 99 -60.93 80.17 -80.25
N SER A 100 -61.54 79.47 -81.21
CA SER A 100 -61.56 79.69 -82.66
C SER A 100 -61.56 81.16 -83.12
N GLU A 101 -60.83 81.45 -84.21
CA GLU A 101 -61.29 82.29 -85.32
C GLU A 101 -60.40 82.07 -86.56
N SER A 102 -61.03 81.91 -87.72
CA SER A 102 -60.50 81.93 -89.09
C SER A 102 -61.60 82.56 -89.95
N PRO A 103 -61.40 83.01 -91.20
CA PRO A 103 -60.20 83.40 -91.94
C PRO A 103 -60.35 84.81 -92.57
N GLY A 104 -59.25 85.45 -92.97
CA GLY A 104 -59.29 86.80 -93.57
C GLY A 104 -58.36 86.95 -94.77
N ARG A 105 -58.94 86.80 -95.96
CA ARG A 105 -58.58 87.44 -97.24
C ARG A 105 -57.16 87.25 -97.80
N GLU A 106 -57.14 86.40 -98.82
CA GLU A 106 -56.46 86.56 -100.10
C GLU A 106 -55.92 87.99 -100.37
N TYR A 107 -54.59 88.09 -100.48
CA TYR A 107 -53.91 89.10 -101.27
C TYR A 107 -52.94 88.34 -102.17
N THR A 108 -53.29 88.21 -103.45
CA THR A 108 -52.44 87.72 -104.53
C THR A 108 -51.65 88.90 -105.10
N PRO A 109 -50.32 89.00 -104.92
CA PRO A 109 -49.50 89.93 -105.69
C PRO A 109 -49.25 89.32 -107.07
N GLU A 110 -49.49 90.13 -108.10
CA GLU A 110 -49.29 89.81 -109.51
C GLU A 110 -47.88 89.27 -109.79
N ARG A 111 -47.85 88.20 -110.59
CA ARG A 111 -46.65 87.58 -111.15
C ARG A 111 -46.06 88.51 -112.21
N ASP A 112 -44.87 89.04 -111.92
CA ASP A 112 -43.94 89.49 -112.94
C ASP A 112 -43.20 88.26 -113.49
N GLU A 113 -43.49 87.89 -114.73
CA GLU A 113 -42.85 86.78 -115.44
C GLU A 113 -41.49 87.22 -115.99
N SER A 114 -40.45 87.16 -115.15
CA SER A 114 -39.06 87.21 -115.59
C SER A 114 -38.42 85.81 -115.53
N PRO A 115 -37.86 85.27 -116.63
CA PRO A 115 -37.30 83.91 -116.72
C PRO A 115 -36.14 83.60 -115.75
N GLU A 116 -35.51 84.61 -115.15
CA GLU A 116 -34.42 84.43 -114.17
C GLU A 116 -34.90 84.01 -112.77
N TYR A 117 -36.21 84.04 -112.49
CA TYR A 117 -36.76 83.72 -111.16
C TYR A 117 -37.09 82.23 -110.96
N ARG A 118 -37.21 81.46 -112.06
CA ARG A 118 -37.69 80.07 -112.03
C ARG A 118 -36.58 79.05 -111.68
N ASP A 119 -35.33 79.34 -112.03
CA ASP A 119 -34.17 78.50 -111.68
C ASP A 119 -33.74 78.66 -110.22
N ARG A 120 -33.92 79.85 -109.63
CA ARG A 120 -33.67 80.09 -108.19
C ARG A 120 -34.69 79.36 -107.31
N TYR A 121 -35.96 79.32 -107.73
CA TYR A 121 -37.03 78.65 -106.99
C TYR A 121 -36.91 77.11 -106.99
N ASN A 122 -36.49 76.50 -108.10
CA ASN A 122 -36.21 75.06 -108.13
C ASN A 122 -34.98 74.69 -107.31
N TYR A 123 -33.94 75.54 -107.28
CA TYR A 123 -32.78 75.36 -106.42
C TYR A 123 -33.14 75.47 -104.93
N ASP A 124 -33.92 76.48 -104.54
CA ASP A 124 -34.40 76.66 -103.16
C ASP A 124 -35.31 75.52 -102.69
N VAL A 125 -36.19 74.98 -103.55
CA VAL A 125 -37.03 73.81 -103.20
C VAL A 125 -36.18 72.55 -103.01
N THR A 126 -35.15 72.33 -103.83
CA THR A 126 -34.22 71.20 -103.64
C THR A 126 -33.34 71.36 -102.39
N ILE A 127 -32.98 72.59 -102.02
CA ILE A 127 -32.29 72.90 -100.76
C ILE A 127 -33.20 72.62 -99.57
N GLU A 128 -34.46 73.04 -99.61
CA GLU A 128 -35.42 72.78 -98.52
C GLU A 128 -35.69 71.28 -98.32
N GLU A 129 -35.80 70.50 -99.39
CA GLU A 129 -35.98 69.04 -99.31
C GLU A 129 -34.74 68.36 -98.73
N ALA A 130 -33.54 68.75 -99.17
CA ALA A 130 -32.28 68.26 -98.61
C ALA A 130 -32.14 68.62 -97.11
N GLN A 131 -32.51 69.84 -96.72
CA GLN A 131 -32.53 70.28 -95.32
C GLN A 131 -33.56 69.50 -94.50
N ARG A 132 -34.74 69.19 -95.05
CA ARG A 132 -35.76 68.36 -94.36
C ARG A 132 -35.27 66.94 -94.15
N ASP A 133 -34.59 66.34 -95.12
CA ASP A 133 -34.00 65.00 -94.99
C ASP A 133 -32.83 64.98 -94.01
N GLU A 134 -32.01 66.02 -93.98
CA GLU A 134 -30.99 66.21 -92.96
C GLU A 134 -31.61 66.31 -91.56
N ILE A 135 -32.68 67.09 -91.39
CA ILE A 135 -33.43 67.17 -90.13
C ILE A 135 -34.03 65.81 -89.73
N ARG A 136 -34.60 65.05 -90.67
CA ARG A 136 -35.12 63.69 -90.38
C ARG A 136 -33.99 62.75 -89.94
N ASN A 137 -32.84 62.80 -90.60
CA ASN A 137 -31.68 61.97 -90.25
C ASN A 137 -31.12 62.35 -88.87
N LEU A 138 -31.01 63.65 -88.57
CA LEU A 138 -30.62 64.14 -87.25
C LEU A 138 -31.62 63.74 -86.16
N LYS A 139 -32.93 63.80 -86.43
CA LYS A 139 -33.96 63.32 -85.50
C LYS A 139 -33.84 61.82 -85.21
N ARG A 140 -33.60 60.99 -86.23
CA ARG A 140 -33.38 59.55 -86.05
C ARG A 140 -32.13 59.27 -85.22
N LYS A 141 -31.00 59.92 -85.54
CA LYS A 141 -29.75 59.80 -84.76
C LYS A 141 -29.94 60.25 -83.30
N LEU A 142 -30.69 61.33 -83.08
CA LEU A 142 -31.03 61.82 -81.73
C LEU A 142 -31.90 60.80 -80.98
N GLU A 143 -32.86 60.15 -81.66
CA GLU A 143 -33.70 59.13 -81.05
C GLU A 143 -32.92 57.85 -80.72
N GLU A 144 -32.03 57.40 -81.61
CA GLU A 144 -31.11 56.27 -81.37
C GLU A 144 -30.19 56.56 -80.18
N SER A 145 -29.57 57.74 -80.12
CA SER A 145 -28.73 58.16 -78.98
C SER A 145 -29.53 58.22 -77.66
N ARG A 146 -30.78 58.68 -77.71
CA ARG A 146 -31.69 58.66 -76.54
C ARG A 146 -32.03 57.23 -76.10
N LYS A 147 -32.27 56.31 -77.05
CA LYS A 147 -32.52 54.89 -76.74
C LYS A 147 -31.29 54.24 -76.11
N GLU A 148 -30.11 54.50 -76.66
CA GLU A 148 -28.84 54.01 -76.12
C GLU A 148 -28.59 54.53 -74.70
N THR A 149 -28.86 55.80 -74.45
CA THR A 149 -28.76 56.39 -73.10
C THR A 149 -29.70 55.69 -72.12
N ARG A 150 -30.96 55.45 -72.50
CA ARG A 150 -31.92 54.71 -71.66
C ARG A 150 -31.46 53.29 -71.34
N LEU A 151 -30.87 52.58 -72.30
CA LEU A 151 -30.34 51.23 -72.08
C LEU A 151 -29.18 51.27 -71.07
N ARG A 152 -28.24 52.22 -71.23
CA ARG A 152 -27.15 52.41 -70.26
C ARG A 152 -27.68 52.76 -68.86
N ASP A 153 -28.76 53.54 -68.76
CA ASP A 153 -29.38 53.87 -67.47
C ASP A 153 -29.97 52.62 -66.79
N ILE A 154 -30.60 51.73 -67.57
CA ILE A 154 -31.10 50.44 -67.08
C ILE A 154 -29.94 49.57 -66.58
N ASP A 155 -28.89 49.41 -67.39
CA ASP A 155 -27.70 48.62 -67.02
C ASP A 155 -27.02 49.20 -65.77
N ASN A 156 -26.92 50.52 -65.67
CA ASN A 156 -26.38 51.20 -64.49
C ASN A 156 -27.24 50.95 -63.24
N GLU A 157 -28.56 50.96 -63.35
CA GLU A 157 -29.44 50.63 -62.22
C GLU A 157 -29.34 49.15 -61.82
N GLU A 158 -29.19 48.23 -62.77
CA GLU A 158 -28.93 46.82 -62.47
C GLU A 158 -27.59 46.62 -61.75
N LEU A 159 -26.53 47.27 -62.21
CA LEU A 159 -25.23 47.27 -61.55
C LEU A 159 -25.31 47.85 -60.13
N LYS A 160 -26.04 48.96 -59.93
CA LYS A 160 -26.28 49.52 -58.59
C LYS A 160 -27.03 48.55 -57.69
N ARG A 161 -28.03 47.82 -58.21
CA ARG A 161 -28.75 46.78 -57.46
C ARG A 161 -27.83 45.61 -57.10
N GLY A 162 -27.01 45.15 -58.05
CA GLY A 162 -25.95 44.15 -57.81
C GLY A 162 -25.01 44.59 -56.68
N LYS A 163 -24.48 45.81 -56.77
CA LYS A 163 -23.59 46.40 -55.75
C LYS A 163 -24.25 46.46 -54.37
N ARG A 164 -25.53 46.83 -54.29
CA ARG A 164 -26.27 46.84 -52.99
C ARG A 164 -26.38 45.44 -52.39
N ARG A 165 -26.66 44.42 -53.21
CA ARG A 165 -26.73 43.01 -52.76
C ARG A 165 -25.38 42.55 -52.21
N TYR A 166 -24.31 42.70 -52.98
CA TYR A 166 -22.96 42.34 -52.51
C TYR A 166 -22.54 43.10 -51.26
N ASN A 167 -22.84 44.40 -51.18
CA ASN A 167 -22.54 45.17 -49.97
C ASN A 167 -23.32 44.69 -48.74
N SER A 168 -24.57 44.23 -48.92
CA SER A 168 -25.35 43.65 -47.81
C SER A 168 -24.77 42.30 -47.37
N GLU A 169 -24.32 41.49 -48.31
CA GLU A 169 -23.70 40.19 -48.04
C GLU A 169 -22.35 40.35 -47.34
N ILE A 170 -21.54 41.31 -47.76
CA ILE A 170 -20.27 41.66 -47.10
C ILE A 170 -20.51 42.01 -45.63
N ARG A 171 -21.50 42.87 -45.33
CA ARG A 171 -21.82 43.24 -43.94
C ARG A 171 -22.22 42.03 -43.09
N HIS A 172 -23.06 41.15 -43.63
CA HIS A 172 -23.45 39.93 -42.93
C HIS A 172 -22.23 39.04 -42.63
N LEU A 173 -21.34 38.88 -43.60
CA LEU A 173 -20.11 38.10 -43.42
C LEU A 173 -19.14 38.76 -42.43
N GLU A 174 -19.07 40.09 -42.39
CA GLU A 174 -18.29 40.85 -41.40
C GLU A 174 -18.84 40.62 -39.98
N ASP A 175 -20.16 40.69 -39.80
CA ASP A 175 -20.82 40.42 -38.52
C ASP A 175 -20.61 38.97 -38.07
N GLU A 176 -20.74 38.00 -38.99
CA GLU A 176 -20.51 36.59 -38.71
C GLU A 176 -19.04 36.34 -38.32
N LEU A 177 -18.10 36.93 -39.05
CA LEU A 177 -16.67 36.84 -38.74
C LEU A 177 -16.36 37.44 -37.36
N TYR A 178 -17.00 38.56 -37.01
CA TYR A 178 -16.86 39.17 -35.70
C TYR A 178 -17.35 38.23 -34.59
N GLN A 179 -18.53 37.64 -34.73
CA GLN A 179 -19.06 36.67 -33.76
C GLN A 179 -18.16 35.44 -33.62
N LYS A 180 -17.68 34.88 -34.74
CA LYS A 180 -16.75 33.74 -34.70
C LYS A 180 -15.43 34.09 -34.01
N ASN A 181 -14.94 35.31 -34.14
CA ASN A 181 -13.73 35.75 -33.43
C ASN A 181 -13.94 35.83 -31.91
N LEU A 182 -15.12 36.26 -31.45
CA LEU A 182 -15.47 36.22 -30.03
C LEU A 182 -15.52 34.79 -29.51
N ASP A 183 -16.19 33.87 -30.23
CA ASP A 183 -16.25 32.45 -29.88
C ASP A 183 -14.85 31.84 -29.76
N ILE A 184 -13.95 32.17 -30.69
CA ILE A 184 -12.55 31.70 -30.68
C ILE A 184 -11.82 32.23 -29.45
N ALA A 185 -12.02 33.50 -29.07
CA ALA A 185 -11.40 34.08 -27.88
C ALA A 185 -11.87 33.37 -26.60
N ASP A 186 -13.17 33.11 -26.49
CA ASP A 186 -13.76 32.38 -25.36
C ASP A 186 -13.25 30.93 -25.28
N LEU A 187 -13.18 30.24 -26.42
CA LEU A 187 -12.64 28.88 -26.49
C LEU A 187 -11.16 28.84 -26.12
N LYS A 188 -10.36 29.83 -26.55
CA LYS A 188 -8.95 29.94 -26.15
C LYS A 188 -8.79 30.13 -24.64
N HIS A 189 -9.63 30.97 -24.03
CA HIS A 189 -9.62 31.16 -22.58
C HIS A 189 -9.99 29.87 -21.84
N LYS A 190 -11.05 29.17 -22.28
CA LYS A 190 -11.45 27.87 -21.71
C LYS A 190 -10.36 26.81 -21.89
N HIS A 191 -9.72 26.75 -23.04
CA HIS A 191 -8.60 25.84 -23.31
C HIS A 191 -7.45 26.09 -22.36
N LYS A 192 -7.01 27.34 -22.21
CA LYS A 192 -5.94 27.71 -21.30
C LYS A 192 -6.26 27.30 -19.86
N LYS A 193 -7.48 27.56 -19.40
CA LYS A 193 -7.93 27.13 -18.06
C LYS A 193 -7.90 25.61 -17.89
N ALA A 194 -8.27 24.86 -18.93
CA ALA A 194 -8.20 23.40 -18.92
C ALA A 194 -6.76 22.88 -18.92
N GLU A 195 -5.85 23.51 -19.68
CA GLU A 195 -4.42 23.19 -19.69
C GLU A 195 -3.76 23.44 -18.33
N ASP A 196 -4.10 24.55 -17.68
CA ASP A 196 -3.60 24.85 -16.33
C ASP A 196 -4.13 23.82 -15.31
N ALA A 197 -5.43 23.50 -15.34
CA ALA A 197 -5.99 22.46 -14.47
C ALA A 197 -5.40 21.05 -14.74
N GLN A 198 -5.08 20.74 -16.00
CA GLN A 198 -4.42 19.48 -16.35
C GLN A 198 -3.01 19.41 -15.77
N ARG A 199 -2.28 20.53 -15.74
CA ARG A 199 -0.95 20.62 -15.14
C ARG A 199 -0.99 20.39 -13.64
N ASP A 200 -1.92 21.04 -12.95
CA ASP A 200 -2.12 20.87 -11.51
C ASP A 200 -2.39 19.38 -11.18
N LEU A 201 -3.24 18.72 -11.97
CA LEU A 201 -3.52 17.29 -11.83
C LEU A 201 -2.29 16.39 -12.06
N TYR A 202 -1.38 16.78 -12.94
CA TYR A 202 -0.13 16.04 -13.13
C TYR A 202 0.81 16.20 -11.94
N GLU A 203 0.91 17.40 -11.37
CA GLU A 203 1.71 17.68 -10.17
C GLU A 203 1.17 16.90 -8.96
N ASP A 204 -0.14 16.95 -8.71
CA ASP A 204 -0.79 16.17 -7.64
C ASP A 204 -0.55 14.66 -7.80
N ASN A 205 -0.55 14.15 -9.03
CA ASN A 205 -0.32 12.73 -9.30
C ASN A 205 1.15 12.33 -9.06
N ASP A 206 2.10 13.20 -9.38
CA ASP A 206 3.52 12.98 -9.07
C ASP A 206 3.74 12.94 -7.55
N ASP A 207 3.13 13.88 -6.82
CA ASP A 207 3.17 13.93 -5.35
C ASP A 207 2.56 12.65 -4.73
N LEU A 208 1.39 12.23 -5.21
CA LEU A 208 0.73 10.99 -4.78
C LEU A 208 1.60 9.76 -5.07
N THR A 209 2.29 9.74 -6.21
CA THR A 209 3.22 8.67 -6.58
C THR A 209 4.41 8.64 -5.61
N GLY A 210 4.95 9.81 -5.24
CA GLY A 210 6.00 9.94 -4.22
C GLY A 210 5.56 9.41 -2.86
N VAL A 211 4.37 9.78 -2.39
CA VAL A 211 3.79 9.31 -1.12
C VAL A 211 3.60 7.79 -1.15
N ALA A 212 3.05 7.24 -2.24
CA ALA A 212 2.86 5.80 -2.40
C ALA A 212 4.21 5.06 -2.34
N HIS A 213 5.23 5.54 -3.05
CA HIS A 213 6.56 4.95 -3.02
C HIS A 213 7.17 4.96 -1.60
N HIS A 214 7.04 6.08 -0.87
CA HIS A 214 7.50 6.17 0.50
C HIS A 214 6.78 5.18 1.43
N TYR A 215 5.45 5.09 1.31
CA TYR A 215 4.63 4.14 2.08
C TYR A 215 5.08 2.69 1.85
N TYR A 216 5.23 2.26 0.60
CA TYR A 216 5.64 0.89 0.29
C TYR A 216 7.07 0.59 0.77
N SER A 217 8.00 1.54 0.60
CA SER A 217 9.37 1.40 1.10
C SER A 217 9.41 1.25 2.62
N ALA A 218 8.71 2.13 3.35
CA ALA A 218 8.59 2.05 4.80
C ALA A 218 8.00 0.71 5.24
N ARG A 219 6.91 0.26 4.59
CA ARG A 219 6.26 -1.02 4.86
C ARG A 219 7.18 -2.21 4.65
N GLU A 220 8.01 -2.18 3.62
CA GLU A 220 9.00 -3.25 3.37
C GLU A 220 10.02 -3.34 4.51
N THR A 221 10.49 -2.19 5.03
CA THR A 221 11.40 -2.18 6.18
C THR A 221 10.76 -2.73 7.44
N GLU A 222 9.47 -2.43 7.68
CA GLU A 222 8.71 -2.99 8.82
C GLU A 222 8.59 -4.50 8.72
N ILE A 223 8.29 -5.03 7.53
CA ILE A 223 8.20 -6.47 7.28
C ILE A 223 9.54 -7.15 7.59
N LYS A 224 10.65 -6.56 7.14
CA LYS A 224 12.00 -7.07 7.44
C LYS A 224 12.28 -7.07 8.95
N LYS A 225 11.93 -5.99 9.65
CA LYS A 225 12.07 -5.89 11.12
C LYS A 225 11.23 -6.95 11.84
N ARG A 226 9.95 -7.13 11.45
CA ARG A 226 9.05 -8.14 12.01
C ARG A 226 9.61 -9.55 11.85
N LYS A 227 10.07 -9.92 10.66
CA LYS A 227 10.70 -11.24 10.40
C LYS A 227 11.92 -11.49 11.29
N LYS A 228 12.74 -10.46 11.51
CA LYS A 228 13.90 -10.58 12.41
C LYS A 228 13.47 -10.83 13.87
N ILE A 229 12.50 -10.06 14.35
CA ILE A 229 11.95 -10.23 15.71
C ILE A 229 11.33 -11.63 15.88
N GLU A 230 10.60 -12.12 14.88
CA GLU A 230 9.99 -13.45 14.90
C GLU A 230 11.04 -14.56 14.98
N HIS A 231 12.10 -14.47 14.18
CA HIS A 231 13.23 -15.40 14.23
C HIS A 231 13.92 -15.38 15.60
N ASP A 232 14.19 -14.20 16.15
CA ASP A 232 14.84 -14.06 17.46
C ASP A 232 13.93 -14.58 18.59
N LEU A 233 12.62 -14.35 18.50
CA LEU A 233 11.62 -14.88 19.43
C LEU A 233 11.60 -16.41 19.42
N GLU A 234 11.68 -17.05 18.24
CA GLU A 234 11.71 -18.52 18.15
C GLU A 234 13.00 -19.09 18.76
N LYS A 235 14.13 -18.42 18.56
CA LYS A 235 15.40 -18.79 19.19
C LYS A 235 15.31 -18.72 20.72
N GLU A 236 14.74 -17.66 21.27
CA GLU A 236 14.56 -17.52 22.73
C GLU A 236 13.53 -18.52 23.27
N LYS A 237 12.44 -18.80 22.54
CA LYS A 237 11.50 -19.87 22.91
C LYS A 237 12.19 -21.22 23.03
N LYS A 238 13.07 -21.56 22.09
CA LYS A 238 13.86 -22.80 22.14
C LYS A 238 14.76 -22.84 23.38
N LYS A 239 15.50 -21.76 23.66
CA LYS A 239 16.32 -21.67 24.88
C LYS A 239 15.50 -21.83 26.16
N ASN A 240 14.31 -21.22 26.22
CA ASN A 240 13.41 -21.39 27.35
C ASN A 240 12.91 -22.83 27.51
N ARG A 241 12.62 -23.54 26.40
CA ARG A 241 12.29 -24.97 26.46
C ARG A 241 13.46 -25.79 27.01
N ASP A 242 14.68 -25.52 26.54
CA ASP A 242 15.89 -26.23 26.99
C ASP A 242 16.19 -25.95 28.48
N LEU A 243 16.05 -24.70 28.92
CA LEU A 243 16.19 -24.32 30.34
C LEU A 243 15.12 -24.99 31.20
N ASN A 244 13.86 -25.01 30.77
CA ASN A 244 12.79 -25.69 31.49
C ASN A 244 13.03 -27.20 31.58
N ALA A 245 13.63 -27.84 30.58
CA ALA A 245 14.04 -29.24 30.65
C ALA A 245 15.12 -29.46 31.71
N ARG A 246 16.16 -28.61 31.73
CA ARG A 246 17.22 -28.66 32.75
C ARG A 246 16.69 -28.45 34.17
N ILE A 247 15.74 -27.54 34.36
CA ILE A 247 15.08 -27.33 35.66
C ILE A 247 14.42 -28.63 36.12
N LYS A 248 13.66 -29.31 35.26
CA LYS A 248 13.03 -30.59 35.58
C LYS A 248 14.05 -31.69 35.91
N GLU A 249 15.20 -31.71 35.24
CA GLU A 249 16.28 -32.65 35.56
C GLU A 249 16.84 -32.42 36.97
N ILE A 250 17.08 -31.16 37.33
CA ILE A 250 17.54 -30.77 38.67
C ILE A 250 16.51 -31.17 39.74
N GLU A 251 15.22 -30.87 39.53
CA GLU A 251 14.14 -31.25 40.44
C GLU A 251 14.08 -32.77 40.68
N ASN A 252 14.33 -33.57 39.64
CA ASN A 252 14.40 -35.04 39.78
C ASN A 252 15.67 -35.48 40.54
N GLY A 253 16.79 -34.79 40.33
CA GLY A 253 18.03 -35.02 41.08
C GLY A 253 17.87 -34.75 42.57
N GLU A 254 17.16 -33.69 42.95
CA GLU A 254 16.86 -33.37 44.36
C GLU A 254 16.06 -34.48 45.02
N LYS A 255 15.04 -35.03 44.34
CA LYS A 255 14.26 -36.18 44.86
C LYS A 255 15.12 -37.42 45.06
N TYR A 256 16.04 -37.70 44.13
CA TYR A 256 16.98 -38.82 44.28
C TYR A 256 17.92 -38.60 45.47
N PHE A 257 18.47 -37.39 45.60
CA PHE A 257 19.33 -37.03 46.72
C PHE A 257 18.60 -37.16 48.06
N GLU A 258 17.35 -36.70 48.14
CA GLU A 258 16.52 -36.85 49.34
C GLU A 258 16.28 -38.33 49.69
N ALA A 259 16.04 -39.19 48.69
CA ALA A 259 15.88 -40.63 48.91
C ALA A 259 17.17 -41.29 49.43
N VAL A 260 18.33 -40.96 48.85
CA VAL A 260 19.63 -41.48 49.29
C VAL A 260 19.92 -41.05 50.73
N GLU A 261 19.64 -39.79 51.09
CA GLU A 261 19.89 -39.30 52.44
C GLU A 261 18.99 -39.98 53.48
N LYS A 262 17.71 -40.27 53.12
CA LYS A 262 16.83 -41.08 53.96
C LYS A 262 17.36 -42.49 54.19
N GLU A 263 17.86 -43.17 53.16
CA GLU A 263 18.45 -44.50 53.31
C GLU A 263 19.72 -44.47 54.16
N ARG A 264 20.57 -43.44 53.97
CA ARG A 264 21.77 -43.25 54.80
C ARG A 264 21.40 -43.09 56.28
N GLN A 265 20.41 -42.27 56.61
CA GLN A 265 19.93 -42.10 57.99
C GLN A 265 19.42 -43.42 58.58
N ARG A 266 18.73 -44.25 57.80
CA ARG A 266 18.29 -45.58 58.25
C ARG A 266 19.49 -46.48 58.55
N ALA A 267 20.48 -46.52 57.66
CA ALA A 267 21.71 -47.30 57.87
C ALA A 267 22.46 -46.84 59.13
N ASP A 268 22.57 -45.54 59.35
CA ASP A 268 23.19 -44.97 60.56
C ASP A 268 22.41 -45.36 61.83
N ASN A 269 21.08 -45.36 61.78
CA ASN A 269 20.24 -45.79 62.89
C ASN A 269 20.41 -47.29 63.20
N TYR A 270 20.43 -48.15 62.18
CA TYR A 270 20.70 -49.58 62.37
C TYR A 270 22.09 -49.83 62.94
N ARG A 271 23.10 -49.11 62.46
CA ARG A 271 24.46 -49.19 63.00
C ARG A 271 24.50 -48.81 64.47
N LYS A 272 23.85 -47.70 64.87
CA LYS A 272 23.76 -47.29 66.28
C LYS A 272 23.06 -48.35 67.13
N MET A 273 21.96 -48.92 66.64
CA MET A 273 21.23 -49.97 67.37
C MET A 273 22.08 -51.24 67.53
N MET A 274 22.78 -51.67 66.48
CA MET A 274 23.68 -52.82 66.52
C MET A 274 24.84 -52.60 67.49
N LEU A 275 25.47 -51.42 67.47
CA LEU A 275 26.53 -51.06 68.41
C LEU A 275 26.04 -51.07 69.86
N SER A 276 24.85 -50.52 70.13
CA SER A 276 24.23 -50.56 71.46
C SER A 276 23.96 -51.99 71.92
N MET A 277 23.50 -52.87 71.02
CA MET A 277 23.22 -54.27 71.33
C MET A 277 24.52 -55.05 71.60
N MET A 278 25.58 -54.81 70.83
CA MET A 278 26.91 -55.38 71.11
C MET A 278 27.43 -54.93 72.47
N GLN A 279 27.31 -53.64 72.79
CA GLN A 279 27.73 -53.09 74.08
C GLN A 279 26.95 -53.70 75.25
N GLN A 280 25.65 -53.95 75.09
CA GLN A 280 24.84 -54.68 76.07
C GLN A 280 25.35 -56.10 76.27
N LEU A 281 25.64 -56.84 75.20
CA LEU A 281 26.21 -58.19 75.30
C LEU A 281 27.58 -58.21 75.99
N GLU A 282 28.43 -57.20 75.76
CA GLU A 282 29.69 -57.06 76.48
C GLU A 282 29.47 -56.81 77.98
N ASN A 283 28.52 -55.96 78.34
CA ASN A 283 28.20 -55.68 79.75
C ASN A 283 27.59 -56.91 80.44
N ASP A 284 26.63 -57.58 79.80
CA ASP A 284 26.06 -58.85 80.29
C ASP A 284 27.11 -59.93 80.51
N ASN A 285 28.08 -60.04 79.59
CA ASN A 285 29.22 -60.96 79.75
C ASN A 285 30.09 -60.57 80.95
N LYS A 286 30.34 -59.27 81.17
CA LYS A 286 31.07 -58.80 82.35
C LYS A 286 30.32 -59.12 83.65
N GLU A 287 29.01 -58.95 83.68
CA GLU A 287 28.17 -59.23 84.85
C GLU A 287 28.03 -60.74 85.14
N LYS A 288 27.77 -61.57 84.11
CA LYS A 288 27.55 -63.03 84.27
C LYS A 288 28.85 -63.82 84.48
N ASN A 289 29.96 -63.39 83.87
CA ASN A 289 31.25 -64.09 83.96
C ASN A 289 32.25 -63.39 84.91
N GLY A 290 31.81 -62.43 85.72
CA GLY A 290 32.66 -61.78 86.74
C GLY A 290 33.93 -61.13 86.19
N GLY A 291 33.90 -60.66 84.93
CA GLY A 291 35.06 -60.09 84.25
C GLY A 291 36.06 -61.09 83.67
N THR A 292 35.75 -62.40 83.60
CA THR A 292 36.56 -63.29 82.76
C THR A 292 36.37 -62.95 81.27
N PRO A 293 37.44 -62.63 80.52
CA PRO A 293 37.32 -62.29 79.12
C PRO A 293 36.75 -63.48 78.34
N PRO A 294 35.95 -63.24 77.29
CA PRO A 294 35.44 -64.31 76.44
C PRO A 294 36.58 -65.20 75.94
N ARG A 295 36.33 -66.51 75.78
CA ARG A 295 37.38 -67.46 75.35
C ARG A 295 38.12 -67.02 74.09
N TRP A 296 37.43 -66.37 73.16
CA TRP A 296 38.01 -65.86 71.91
C TRP A 296 38.91 -64.62 72.08
N LYS A 297 38.89 -63.95 73.24
CA LYS A 297 39.82 -62.87 73.63
C LYS A 297 40.98 -63.35 74.50
N THR A 298 41.02 -64.64 74.86
CA THR A 298 42.10 -65.22 75.68
C THR A 298 42.91 -66.23 74.88
N CYS A 299 44.21 -66.35 75.18
CA CYS A 299 45.01 -67.42 74.61
C CYS A 299 44.59 -68.78 75.20
N GLU A 300 44.25 -69.76 74.35
CA GLU A 300 43.82 -71.09 74.81
C GLU A 300 44.93 -71.89 75.53
N ILE A 301 46.18 -71.42 75.48
CA ILE A 301 47.32 -72.08 76.14
C ILE A 301 47.55 -71.53 77.55
N CYS A 302 47.68 -70.22 77.70
CA CYS A 302 47.95 -69.59 79.00
C CYS A 302 46.71 -69.00 79.67
N ALA A 303 45.56 -69.02 78.99
CA ALA A 303 44.28 -68.44 79.42
C ALA A 303 44.34 -66.93 79.75
N LEU A 304 45.37 -66.22 79.28
CA LEU A 304 45.51 -64.77 79.46
C LEU A 304 44.86 -64.01 78.30
N GLU A 305 44.22 -62.88 78.62
CA GLU A 305 43.65 -61.96 77.63
C GLU A 305 44.73 -61.44 76.68
N TYR A 306 44.40 -61.41 75.39
CA TYR A 306 45.27 -60.85 74.38
C TYR A 306 45.42 -59.34 74.56
N SER A 307 46.61 -58.82 74.24
CA SER A 307 46.90 -57.39 74.23
C SER A 307 47.37 -56.92 72.87
N ASP A 308 47.21 -55.63 72.59
CA ASP A 308 47.64 -55.05 71.32
C ASP A 308 49.18 -55.07 71.15
N SER A 309 49.93 -55.09 72.24
CA SER A 309 51.40 -55.07 72.23
C SER A 309 52.01 -56.01 73.27
N GLY A 310 53.24 -56.46 73.00
CA GLY A 310 54.06 -57.26 73.92
C GLY A 310 53.76 -58.77 73.89
N ASP A 311 54.02 -59.42 75.01
CA ASP A 311 54.02 -60.89 75.19
C ASP A 311 52.66 -61.55 75.00
N LYS A 312 51.58 -60.78 75.14
CA LYS A 312 50.20 -61.26 74.94
C LYS A 312 49.65 -60.90 73.56
N THR A 313 50.48 -60.44 72.62
CA THR A 313 50.03 -60.13 71.26
C THR A 313 49.53 -61.40 70.57
N PRO A 314 48.29 -61.43 70.06
CA PRO A 314 47.74 -62.59 69.34
C PRO A 314 48.34 -62.67 67.94
N ARG A 315 48.91 -63.82 67.58
CA ARG A 315 49.50 -64.05 66.26
C ARG A 315 48.96 -65.33 65.63
N PHE A 316 48.83 -65.29 64.31
CA PHE A 316 48.42 -66.44 63.52
C PHE A 316 49.58 -67.42 63.31
N LEU A 317 49.32 -68.70 63.56
CA LEU A 317 50.10 -69.80 63.00
C LEU A 317 49.68 -70.07 61.55
N SER A 318 50.47 -70.83 60.79
CA SER A 318 50.18 -71.15 59.38
C SER A 318 48.84 -71.85 59.18
N CYS A 319 48.36 -72.57 60.19
CA CYS A 319 47.06 -73.24 60.20
C CYS A 319 45.86 -72.34 60.55
N GLY A 320 46.09 -71.08 60.92
CA GLY A 320 45.05 -70.12 61.29
C GLY A 320 44.71 -70.07 62.79
N HIS A 321 45.23 -70.97 63.61
CA HIS A 321 45.10 -70.88 65.07
C HIS A 321 45.82 -69.65 65.61
N THR A 322 45.21 -69.00 66.60
CA THR A 322 45.77 -67.79 67.24
C THR A 322 46.40 -68.14 68.58
N VAL A 323 47.66 -67.77 68.79
CA VAL A 323 48.42 -67.98 70.03
C VAL A 323 49.14 -66.69 70.42
N CYS A 324 49.34 -66.42 71.72
CA CYS A 324 50.05 -65.22 72.13
C CYS A 324 51.57 -65.36 71.91
N SER A 325 52.26 -64.24 71.65
CA SER A 325 53.72 -64.22 71.40
C SER A 325 54.52 -65.03 72.43
N SER A 326 54.25 -64.87 73.72
CA SER A 326 54.97 -65.59 74.79
C SER A 326 54.72 -67.10 74.81
N CYS A 327 53.54 -67.56 74.41
CA CYS A 327 53.29 -68.98 74.23
C CYS A 327 53.95 -69.51 72.96
N ILE A 328 54.00 -68.70 71.89
CA ILE A 328 54.72 -69.06 70.67
C ILE A 328 56.22 -69.20 70.95
N GLU A 329 56.82 -68.28 71.72
CA GLU A 329 58.22 -68.35 72.13
C GLU A 329 58.57 -69.66 72.83
N LYS A 330 57.66 -70.17 73.66
CA LYS A 330 57.83 -71.45 74.37
C LYS A 330 57.64 -72.67 73.47
N LEU A 331 56.87 -72.54 72.39
CA LEU A 331 56.59 -73.61 71.43
C LEU A 331 57.59 -73.63 70.27
N ALA A 332 58.32 -72.55 70.05
CA ALA A 332 59.31 -72.43 69.00
C ALA A 332 60.55 -73.28 69.34
N THR A 333 60.85 -74.26 68.49
CA THR A 333 62.04 -75.11 68.58
C THR A 333 62.67 -75.23 67.20
N ASN A 334 63.98 -75.01 67.07
CA ASN A 334 64.72 -75.17 65.81
C ASN A 334 64.08 -74.45 64.61
N ASN A 335 63.67 -73.19 64.78
CA ASN A 335 63.01 -72.36 63.75
C ASN A 335 61.65 -72.86 63.26
N GLU A 336 61.00 -73.75 64.01
CA GLU A 336 59.66 -74.23 63.70
C GLU A 336 58.77 -74.20 64.95
N ILE A 337 57.49 -73.95 64.73
CA ILE A 337 56.46 -74.06 65.76
C ILE A 337 55.53 -75.18 65.34
N ARG A 338 55.38 -76.19 66.20
CA ARG A 338 54.33 -77.18 66.03
C ARG A 338 53.08 -76.69 66.75
N CYS A 339 52.02 -76.43 66.01
CA CYS A 339 50.75 -75.97 66.59
C CYS A 339 50.25 -76.97 67.65
N PRO A 340 49.87 -76.53 68.86
CA PRO A 340 49.42 -77.43 69.91
C PRO A 340 48.01 -77.99 69.67
N PHE A 341 47.23 -77.38 68.76
CA PHE A 341 45.84 -77.75 68.50
C PHE A 341 45.69 -78.79 67.39
N ASP A 342 46.34 -78.56 66.25
CA ASP A 342 46.23 -79.42 65.04
C ASP A 342 47.56 -80.06 64.63
N ARG A 343 48.66 -79.74 65.33
CA ARG A 343 50.01 -80.27 65.10
C ARG A 343 50.63 -79.89 63.77
N THR A 344 50.04 -78.94 63.04
CA THR A 344 50.61 -78.37 61.81
C THR A 344 51.86 -77.53 62.13
N TYR A 345 52.87 -77.61 61.28
CA TYR A 345 54.12 -76.87 61.44
C TYR A 345 54.03 -75.47 60.83
N THR A 346 54.49 -74.46 61.57
CA THR A 346 54.71 -73.09 61.11
C THR A 346 56.21 -72.82 61.12
N SER A 347 56.78 -72.52 59.97
CA SER A 347 58.20 -72.15 59.87
C SER A 347 58.42 -70.70 60.33
N LEU A 348 59.47 -70.47 61.12
CA LEU A 348 59.91 -69.14 61.56
C LEU A 348 61.15 -68.74 60.78
N GLU A 349 61.03 -67.69 59.96
CA GLU A 349 62.19 -67.10 59.30
C GLU A 349 63.12 -66.46 60.33
N ASN A 350 64.35 -66.99 60.46
CA ASN A 350 65.39 -66.52 61.39
C ASN A 350 64.99 -66.54 62.88
N SER A 351 64.12 -67.47 63.28
CA SER A 351 63.61 -67.59 64.65
C SER A 351 62.81 -66.38 65.17
N ASP A 352 62.43 -65.44 64.29
CA ASP A 352 61.76 -64.21 64.72
C ASP A 352 60.23 -64.35 64.69
N ILE A 353 59.64 -64.43 65.88
CA ILE A 353 58.20 -64.60 66.09
C ILE A 353 57.43 -63.31 65.76
N THR A 354 58.10 -62.15 65.75
CA THR A 354 57.44 -60.88 65.45
C THR A 354 56.94 -60.78 64.01
N LYS A 355 57.48 -61.61 63.12
CA LYS A 355 57.07 -61.72 61.71
C LYS A 355 55.74 -62.44 61.51
N LEU A 356 55.26 -63.22 62.49
CA LEU A 356 53.95 -63.86 62.36
C LEU A 356 52.84 -62.79 62.38
N PRO A 357 51.87 -62.83 61.45
CA PRO A 357 50.83 -61.81 61.36
C PRO A 357 50.05 -61.67 62.66
N LYS A 358 49.88 -60.43 63.12
CA LYS A 358 49.04 -60.10 64.27
C LYS A 358 47.57 -60.25 63.92
N ASN A 359 46.79 -60.86 64.80
CA ASN A 359 45.35 -61.00 64.63
C ASN A 359 44.63 -59.79 65.24
N TYR A 360 44.33 -58.78 64.42
CA TYR A 360 43.59 -57.58 64.85
C TYR A 360 42.12 -57.85 65.15
N SER A 361 41.53 -58.92 64.60
CA SER A 361 40.12 -59.23 64.78
C SER A 361 39.79 -59.58 66.23
N VAL A 362 40.66 -60.33 66.92
CA VAL A 362 40.45 -60.65 68.36
C VAL A 362 40.74 -59.46 69.29
N LEU A 363 41.36 -58.39 68.79
CA LEU A 363 41.68 -57.17 69.55
C LEU A 363 40.60 -56.08 69.40
N HIS A 364 39.90 -56.03 68.28
CA HIS A 364 38.97 -54.93 67.94
C HIS A 364 37.51 -55.35 67.70
N MET A 365 37.21 -56.65 67.79
CA MET A 365 35.84 -57.14 67.97
C MET A 365 35.46 -57.10 69.45
#